data_AF-A0A9D9GZV1-F1
#
_entry.id   AF-A0A9D9GZV1-F1
#
_cell.length_a   1.000
_cell.length_b   1.000
_cell.length_c   1.000
_cell.angle_alpha   90.00
_cell.angle_beta   90.00
_cell.angle_gamma   90.00
#
_symmetry.space_group_name_H-M   'P 1'
#
loop_
_entity.id
_entity.type
_entity.pdbx_description
1 polymer ?
#
loop_
_entity_poly.entity_id
_entity_poly.type
_entity_poly.pdbx_seq_one_letter_code
_entity_poly.pdbx_strand_id
1 'polypeptide(L)'
;MTNFKFLKEIDNDLYKIASEAENLYRDEYFEQCITQTRKFAENICKKVLKNNRRPDDTFDEMLATLKGMSHGTAREKEFIEDLYFLKKCGNASVHSNTTGHSGIKALECLQRAFEAAVNFASSIPNSNPDIENLIYDEELL
;
A
#
# COMPACT_ATOMS: atom_id res chain seq x y z
N MET A 1 8.51 -11.30 -12.41
CA MET A 1 7.20 -11.70 -11.83
C MET A 1 6.85 -10.69 -10.74
N THR A 2 5.63 -10.67 -10.22
CA THR A 2 5.22 -9.68 -9.21
C THR A 2 4.23 -10.31 -8.22
N ASN A 3 4.40 -10.01 -6.93
CA ASN A 3 3.46 -10.44 -5.88
C ASN A 3 2.06 -9.85 -6.11
N PHE A 4 1.99 -8.67 -6.72
CA PHE A 4 0.75 -7.92 -6.89
C PHE A 4 -0.08 -8.34 -8.12
N LYS A 5 0.26 -9.46 -8.77
CA LYS A 5 -0.40 -9.89 -10.02
C LYS A 5 -1.93 -9.99 -9.91
N PHE A 6 -2.46 -10.36 -8.74
CA PHE A 6 -3.90 -10.46 -8.48
C PHE A 6 -4.63 -9.13 -8.64
N LEU A 7 -3.95 -7.99 -8.44
CA LEU A 7 -4.54 -6.67 -8.63
C LEU A 7 -4.81 -6.33 -10.10
N LYS A 8 -4.20 -7.03 -11.06
CA LYS A 8 -4.26 -6.63 -12.47
C LYS A 8 -5.69 -6.54 -13.02
N GLU A 9 -6.53 -7.51 -12.66
CA GLU A 9 -7.93 -7.58 -13.07
C GLU A 9 -8.87 -6.79 -12.14
N ILE A 10 -8.41 -6.50 -10.92
CA ILE A 10 -9.18 -5.80 -9.89
C ILE A 10 -9.06 -4.28 -10.06
N ASP A 11 -7.81 -3.82 -10.16
CA ASP A 11 -7.43 -2.42 -10.29
C ASP A 11 -6.06 -2.30 -10.96
N ASN A 12 -6.08 -2.15 -12.29
CA ASN A 12 -4.86 -2.11 -13.10
C ASN A 12 -3.94 -0.91 -12.76
N ASP A 13 -4.48 0.18 -12.21
CA ASP A 13 -3.67 1.33 -11.81
C ASP A 13 -2.91 1.04 -10.52
N LEU A 14 -3.58 0.44 -9.51
CA LEU A 14 -2.91 -0.04 -8.31
C LEU A 14 -1.85 -1.11 -8.64
N TYR A 15 -2.19 -2.05 -9.53
CA TYR A 15 -1.26 -3.07 -10.02
C TYR A 15 0.02 -2.46 -10.58
N LYS A 16 -0.08 -1.45 -11.45
CA LYS A 16 1.09 -0.77 -12.03
C LYS A 16 1.93 -0.08 -10.97
N ILE A 17 1.29 0.62 -10.03
CA ILE A 17 2.01 1.33 -8.97
C ILE A 17 2.81 0.34 -8.10
N ALA A 18 2.19 -0.76 -7.69
CA ALA A 18 2.83 -1.77 -6.85
C ALA A 18 3.90 -2.58 -7.58
N SER A 19 3.66 -2.97 -8.84
CA SER A 19 4.66 -3.64 -9.67
C SER A 19 5.90 -2.77 -9.87
N GLU A 20 5.71 -1.46 -10.02
CA GLU A 20 6.81 -0.52 -10.11
C GLU A 20 7.59 -0.42 -8.80
N ALA A 21 6.91 -0.47 -7.64
CA ALA A 21 7.61 -0.48 -6.36
C ALA A 21 8.53 -1.71 -6.23
N GLU A 22 8.08 -2.90 -6.68
CA GLU A 22 8.93 -4.10 -6.69
C GLU A 22 10.09 -3.99 -7.69
N ASN A 23 9.87 -3.40 -8.87
CA ASN A 23 10.96 -3.13 -9.81
C ASN A 23 12.04 -2.25 -9.18
N LEU A 24 11.63 -1.14 -8.54
CA LEU A 24 12.53 -0.22 -7.87
C LEU A 24 13.31 -0.91 -6.74
N TYR A 25 12.67 -1.82 -6.00
CA TYR A 25 13.36 -2.61 -4.99
C TYR A 25 14.44 -3.51 -5.59
N ARG A 26 14.12 -4.24 -6.67
CA ARG A 26 15.06 -5.13 -7.37
C ARG A 26 16.27 -4.39 -7.92
N ASP A 27 16.05 -3.19 -8.40
CA ASP A 27 17.09 -2.31 -8.93
C ASP A 27 17.81 -1.52 -7.81
N GLU A 28 17.56 -1.86 -6.54
CA GLU A 28 18.15 -1.25 -5.33
C GLU A 28 17.82 0.25 -5.15
N TYR A 29 16.82 0.77 -5.86
CA TYR A 29 16.24 2.10 -5.69
C TYR A 29 15.27 2.13 -4.50
N PHE A 30 15.79 1.82 -3.30
CA PHE A 30 14.99 1.62 -2.09
C PHE A 30 14.18 2.85 -1.67
N GLU A 31 14.72 4.05 -1.82
CA GLU A 31 14.00 5.29 -1.50
C GLU A 31 12.79 5.49 -2.41
N GLN A 32 12.97 5.28 -3.72
CA GLN A 32 11.92 5.37 -4.71
C GLN A 32 10.87 4.27 -4.50
N CYS A 33 11.28 3.06 -4.14
CA CYS A 33 10.38 1.97 -3.73
C CYS A 33 9.48 2.41 -2.55
N ILE A 34 10.07 2.99 -1.51
CA ILE A 34 9.31 3.50 -0.34
C ILE A 34 8.36 4.64 -0.75
N THR A 35 8.80 5.59 -1.59
CA THR A 35 7.91 6.64 -2.10
C THR A 35 6.77 6.08 -2.95
N GLN A 36 7.03 5.04 -3.75
CA GLN A 36 6.05 4.40 -4.60
C GLN A 36 5.01 3.62 -3.79
N THR A 37 5.40 2.92 -2.73
CA THR A 37 4.47 2.26 -1.80
C THR A 37 3.61 3.26 -1.01
N ARG A 38 4.14 4.45 -0.66
CA ARG A 38 3.31 5.55 -0.15
C ARG A 38 2.26 5.99 -1.16
N LYS A 39 2.65 6.21 -2.42
CA LYS A 39 1.72 6.58 -3.49
C LYS A 39 0.65 5.51 -3.69
N PHE A 40 1.02 4.24 -3.60
CA PHE A 40 0.09 3.10 -3.63
C PHE A 40 -0.95 3.20 -2.50
N ALA A 41 -0.49 3.35 -1.26
CA ALA A 41 -1.35 3.48 -0.08
C ALA A 41 -2.35 4.65 -0.20
N GLU A 42 -1.88 5.79 -0.71
CA GLU A 42 -2.74 6.96 -0.94
C GLU A 42 -3.84 6.67 -1.97
N ASN A 43 -3.51 5.96 -3.05
CA ASN A 43 -4.49 5.59 -4.07
C ASN A 43 -5.49 4.53 -3.58
N ILE A 44 -5.05 3.57 -2.76
CA ILE A 44 -5.95 2.65 -2.06
C ILE A 44 -6.92 3.44 -1.17
N CYS A 45 -6.42 4.36 -0.34
CA CYS A 45 -7.24 5.15 0.56
C CYS A 45 -8.30 5.95 -0.21
N LYS A 46 -7.92 6.59 -1.33
CA LYS A 46 -8.86 7.28 -2.24
C LYS A 46 -9.97 6.36 -2.75
N LYS A 47 -9.63 5.12 -3.12
CA LYS A 47 -10.59 4.14 -3.66
C LYS A 47 -11.53 3.59 -2.60
N VAL A 48 -11.06 3.39 -1.37
CA VAL A 48 -11.91 2.97 -0.24
C VAL A 48 -12.88 4.07 0.16
N LEU A 49 -12.42 5.31 0.26
CA LEU A 49 -13.26 6.44 0.68
C LEU A 49 -14.33 6.82 -0.35
N LYS A 50 -14.06 6.63 -1.65
CA LYS A 50 -14.98 6.97 -2.75
C LYS A 50 -15.45 8.43 -2.64
N ASN A 51 -16.73 8.64 -2.30
CA ASN A 51 -17.36 9.95 -2.18
C ASN A 51 -17.23 10.57 -0.77
N ASN A 52 -16.65 9.85 0.20
CA ASN A 52 -16.44 10.35 1.56
C ASN A 52 -15.19 11.23 1.70
N ARG A 53 -14.41 11.39 0.62
CA ARG A 53 -13.27 12.33 0.56
C ARG A 53 -13.64 13.57 -0.24
N ARG A 54 -12.97 14.68 0.04
CA ARG A 54 -12.99 15.88 -0.79
C ARG A 54 -11.94 15.79 -1.90
N PRO A 55 -12.08 16.56 -2.99
CA PRO A 55 -11.12 16.55 -4.10
C PRO A 55 -9.69 16.92 -3.68
N ASP A 56 -9.55 17.78 -2.67
CA ASP A 56 -8.33 18.41 -2.18
C ASP A 56 -7.82 17.83 -0.86
N ASP A 57 -8.47 16.79 -0.32
CA ASP A 57 -8.02 16.14 0.91
C ASP A 57 -6.58 15.62 0.74
N THR A 58 -5.74 15.98 1.70
CA THR A 58 -4.42 15.41 1.89
C THR A 58 -4.53 13.93 2.30
N PHE A 59 -3.42 13.20 2.18
CA PHE A 59 -3.39 11.81 2.64
C PHE A 59 -3.73 11.70 4.14
N ASP A 60 -3.40 12.71 4.94
CA ASP A 60 -3.66 12.75 6.38
C ASP A 60 -5.14 12.86 6.69
N GLU A 61 -5.84 13.76 5.99
CA GLU A 61 -7.28 13.97 6.12
C GLU A 61 -8.06 12.74 5.65
N MET A 62 -7.61 12.10 4.57
CA MET A 62 -8.20 10.84 4.10
C MET A 62 -8.03 9.72 5.14
N LEU A 63 -6.86 9.55 5.74
CA LEU A 63 -6.65 8.55 6.79
C LEU A 63 -7.47 8.83 8.05
N ALA A 64 -7.59 10.10 8.45
CA ALA A 64 -8.43 10.49 9.58
C ALA A 64 -9.91 10.18 9.31
N THR A 65 -10.39 10.45 8.10
CA THR A 65 -11.75 10.14 7.66
C THR A 65 -11.99 8.64 7.63
N LEU A 66 -11.07 7.87 7.02
CA LEU A 66 -11.14 6.41 6.96
C LEU A 66 -11.22 5.80 8.36
N LYS A 67 -10.39 6.31 9.30
CA LYS A 67 -10.41 5.88 10.70
C LYS A 67 -11.73 6.25 11.39
N GLY A 68 -12.31 7.41 11.10
CA GLY A 68 -13.60 7.83 11.65
C GLY A 68 -14.78 6.98 11.14
N MET A 69 -14.63 6.34 9.98
CA MET A 69 -15.63 5.45 9.38
C MET A 69 -15.47 3.98 9.78
N SER A 70 -14.34 3.60 10.40
CA SER A 70 -14.05 2.22 10.77
C SER A 70 -14.95 1.73 11.90
N HIS A 71 -15.34 0.44 11.84
CA HIS A 71 -16.06 -0.23 12.93
C HIS A 71 -15.12 -0.80 13.99
N GLY A 72 -13.80 -0.64 13.83
CA GLY A 72 -12.79 -1.07 14.79
C GLY A 72 -12.55 -2.58 14.82
N THR A 73 -12.94 -3.30 13.76
CA THR A 73 -12.58 -4.72 13.59
C THR A 73 -11.06 -4.88 13.51
N ALA A 74 -10.54 -6.06 13.84
CA ALA A 74 -9.09 -6.33 13.77
C ALA A 74 -8.54 -6.05 12.37
N ARG A 75 -9.27 -6.50 11.34
CA ARG A 75 -8.95 -6.29 9.94
C ARG A 75 -8.90 -4.82 9.54
N GLU A 76 -9.90 -4.02 9.92
CA GLU A 76 -9.90 -2.58 9.62
C GLU A 76 -8.75 -1.86 10.34
N LYS A 77 -8.42 -2.25 11.58
CA LYS A 77 -7.31 -1.66 12.33
C LYS A 77 -5.98 -1.93 11.66
N GLU A 78 -5.71 -3.20 11.31
CA GLU A 78 -4.51 -3.61 10.59
C GLU A 78 -4.35 -2.84 9.27
N PHE A 79 -5.41 -2.82 8.44
CA PHE A 79 -5.41 -2.08 7.19
C PHE A 79 -5.09 -0.59 7.39
N ILE A 80 -5.72 0.07 8.36
CA ILE A 80 -5.46 1.48 8.65
C ILE A 80 -4.02 1.69 9.14
N GLU A 81 -3.51 0.79 9.98
CA GLU A 81 -2.14 0.83 10.49
C GLU A 81 -1.10 0.65 9.37
N ASP A 82 -1.35 -0.23 8.39
CA ASP A 82 -0.52 -0.38 7.19
C ASP A 82 -0.45 0.93 6.42
N LEU A 83 -1.60 1.56 6.14
CA LEU A 83 -1.62 2.82 5.39
C LEU A 83 -0.89 3.96 6.13
N TYR A 84 -1.08 4.07 7.46
CA TYR A 84 -0.34 5.04 8.28
C TYR A 84 1.17 4.80 8.24
N PHE A 85 1.58 3.54 8.29
CA PHE A 85 2.99 3.17 8.22
C PHE A 85 3.61 3.55 6.88
N LEU A 86 2.95 3.22 5.77
CA LEU A 86 3.44 3.52 4.41
C LEU A 86 3.53 5.03 4.20
N LYS A 87 2.55 5.79 4.69
CA LYS A 87 2.60 7.25 4.74
C LYS A 87 3.83 7.74 5.50
N LYS A 88 4.04 7.26 6.72
CA LYS A 88 5.15 7.69 7.59
C LYS A 88 6.50 7.42 6.92
N CYS A 89 6.68 6.23 6.34
CA CYS A 89 7.93 5.85 5.68
C CYS A 89 8.20 6.69 4.43
N GLY A 90 7.21 6.87 3.55
CA GLY A 90 7.38 7.68 2.34
C GLY A 90 7.53 9.17 2.60
N ASN A 91 6.92 9.73 3.66
CA ASN A 91 7.19 11.11 4.05
C ASN A 91 8.62 11.26 4.59
N ALA A 92 9.11 10.28 5.34
CA ALA A 92 10.48 10.31 5.87
C ALA A 92 11.52 10.20 4.74
N SER A 93 11.29 9.36 3.73
CA SER A 93 12.26 9.10 2.65
C SER A 93 12.55 10.29 1.75
N VAL A 94 11.67 11.29 1.72
CA VAL A 94 11.85 12.53 0.92
C VAL A 94 12.63 13.60 1.69
N HIS A 95 12.67 13.52 3.03
CA HIS A 95 13.25 14.56 3.89
C HIS A 95 14.56 14.15 4.57
N SER A 96 14.93 12.87 4.50
CA SER A 96 16.16 12.35 5.07
C SER A 96 17.35 12.57 4.14
N ASN A 97 18.28 13.45 4.51
CA ASN A 97 19.63 13.54 3.92
C ASN A 97 20.54 12.34 4.28
N THR A 98 20.00 11.33 4.95
CA THR A 98 20.74 10.13 5.37
C THR A 98 20.68 9.07 4.29
N THR A 99 21.86 8.73 3.76
CA THR A 99 22.20 7.68 2.80
C THR A 99 21.91 6.24 3.30
N GLY A 100 20.74 6.01 3.94
CA GLY A 100 20.51 4.85 4.80
C GLY A 100 19.10 4.30 4.80
N HIS A 101 18.33 4.48 3.71
CA HIS A 101 17.14 3.64 3.52
C HIS A 101 17.59 2.24 3.13
N SER A 102 17.68 1.37 4.15
CA SER A 102 18.08 -0.02 3.95
C SER A 102 17.02 -0.78 3.15
N GLY A 103 17.46 -1.76 2.36
CA GLY A 103 16.56 -2.72 1.71
C GLY A 103 15.56 -3.33 2.70
N ILE A 104 15.94 -3.53 3.96
CA ILE A 104 15.04 -3.99 5.03
C ILE A 104 13.79 -3.08 5.15
N LYS A 105 13.96 -1.75 5.14
CA LYS A 105 12.83 -0.84 5.28
C LYS A 105 11.96 -0.80 4.03
N ALA A 106 12.58 -0.86 2.85
CA ALA A 106 11.85 -0.92 1.60
C ALA A 106 11.06 -2.23 1.46
N LEU A 107 11.62 -3.35 1.92
CA LEU A 107 10.97 -4.65 1.97
C LEU A 107 9.76 -4.64 2.91
N GLU A 108 9.92 -4.10 4.13
CA GLU A 108 8.80 -3.94 5.07
C GLU A 108 7.67 -3.09 4.44
N CYS A 109 8.02 -2.05 3.68
CA CYS A 109 7.01 -1.26 2.96
C CYS A 109 6.31 -2.07 1.84
N LEU A 110 7.01 -2.93 1.12
CA LEU A 110 6.40 -3.81 0.12
C LEU A 110 5.45 -4.82 0.76
N GLN A 111 5.87 -5.46 1.85
CA GLN A 111 5.05 -6.41 2.61
C GLN A 111 3.77 -5.75 3.13
N ARG A 112 3.86 -4.57 3.77
CA ARG A 112 2.68 -3.86 4.26
C ARG A 112 1.80 -3.31 3.13
N ALA A 113 2.40 -2.92 2.00
CA ALA A 113 1.61 -2.57 0.81
C ALA A 113 0.86 -3.78 0.25
N PHE A 114 1.44 -4.97 0.32
CA PHE A 114 0.80 -6.22 -0.07
C PHE A 114 -0.37 -6.58 0.85
N GLU A 115 -0.20 -6.50 2.17
CA GLU A 115 -1.30 -6.73 3.13
C GLU A 115 -2.45 -5.74 2.93
N ALA A 116 -2.12 -4.46 2.68
CA ALA A 116 -3.12 -3.46 2.32
C ALA A 116 -3.83 -3.80 0.99
N ALA A 117 -3.11 -4.35 0.01
CA ALA A 117 -3.66 -4.77 -1.27
C ALA A 117 -4.63 -5.96 -1.13
N VAL A 118 -4.25 -6.97 -0.33
CA VAL A 118 -5.09 -8.13 -0.01
C VAL A 118 -6.36 -7.68 0.69
N ASN A 119 -6.25 -6.84 1.72
CA ASN A 119 -7.40 -6.27 2.42
C ASN A 119 -8.34 -5.51 1.49
N PHE A 120 -7.79 -4.65 0.64
CA PHE A 120 -8.57 -3.91 -0.36
C PHE A 120 -9.28 -4.86 -1.34
N ALA A 121 -8.54 -5.79 -1.94
CA ALA A 121 -9.05 -6.70 -2.95
C ALA A 121 -10.14 -7.62 -2.41
N SER A 122 -9.96 -8.18 -1.21
CA SER A 122 -10.95 -9.05 -0.58
C SER A 122 -12.23 -8.31 -0.17
N SER A 123 -12.15 -7.00 0.07
CA SER A 123 -13.33 -6.17 0.39
C SER A 123 -14.25 -5.89 -0.82
N ILE A 124 -13.80 -6.21 -2.05
CA ILE A 124 -14.58 -5.98 -3.26
C ILE A 124 -15.69 -7.03 -3.38
N PRO A 125 -16.92 -6.64 -3.76
CA PRO A 125 -18.00 -7.59 -3.99
C PRO A 125 -17.63 -8.68 -5.00
N ASN A 126 -17.90 -9.94 -4.66
CA ASN A 126 -17.54 -11.12 -5.46
C ASN A 126 -16.03 -11.28 -5.69
N SER A 127 -15.20 -10.79 -4.77
CA SER A 127 -13.77 -11.07 -4.76
C SER A 127 -13.51 -12.59 -4.71
N ASN A 128 -12.41 -13.01 -5.34
CA ASN A 128 -11.97 -14.40 -5.23
C ASN A 128 -11.56 -14.69 -3.77
N PRO A 129 -12.19 -15.65 -3.06
CA PRO A 129 -11.84 -15.97 -1.67
C PRO A 129 -10.38 -16.36 -1.48
N ASP A 130 -9.73 -16.90 -2.52
CA ASP A 130 -8.32 -17.30 -2.45
C ASP A 130 -7.36 -16.13 -2.23
N ILE A 131 -7.80 -14.89 -2.49
CA ILE A 131 -6.99 -13.68 -2.27
C ILE A 131 -6.59 -13.54 -0.79
N GLU A 132 -7.43 -13.99 0.14
CA GLU A 132 -7.13 -13.92 1.58
C GLU A 132 -6.00 -14.87 2.02
N ASN A 133 -5.65 -15.85 1.19
CA ASN A 133 -4.58 -16.81 1.49
C ASN A 133 -3.25 -16.43 0.83
N LEU A 134 -3.20 -15.30 0.11
CA LEU A 134 -1.96 -14.84 -0.52
C LEU A 134 -0.98 -14.35 0.55
N ILE A 135 0.29 -14.70 0.36
CA ILE A 135 1.40 -14.29 1.23
C ILE A 135 2.44 -13.63 0.35
N TYR A 136 3.10 -12.60 0.87
CA TYR A 136 4.19 -11.95 0.16
C TYR A 136 5.37 -12.92 0.02
N ASP A 137 5.81 -13.15 -1.22
CA ASP A 137 6.92 -14.02 -1.58
C ASP A 137 8.16 -13.18 -1.91
N GLU A 138 9.15 -13.23 -1.01
CA GLU A 138 10.43 -12.55 -1.18
C GLU A 138 11.29 -13.16 -2.30
N GLU A 139 11.06 -14.43 -2.69
CA GLU A 139 11.79 -15.07 -3.79
C GLU A 139 11.43 -14.48 -5.17
N LEU A 140 10.37 -13.66 -5.24
CA LEU A 140 9.96 -12.94 -6.44
C LEU A 140 10.65 -11.57 -6.60
N LEU A 141 11.48 -11.16 -5.64
CA LEU A 141 12.34 -9.97 -5.69
C LEU A 141 13.69 -10.32 -6.30
#